data_AF-A0A392PC55-F1
#
_entry.id   AF-A0A392PC55-F1
#
_cell.length_a   1.000
_cell.length_b   1.000
_cell.length_c   1.000
_cell.angle_alpha   90.00
_cell.angle_beta   90.00
_cell.angle_gamma   90.00
#
_symmetry.space_group_name_H-M   'P 1'
#
loop_
_entity.id
_entity.type
_entity.pdbx_description
1 polymer ?
#
loop_
_entity_poly.entity_id
_entity_poly.type
_entity_poly.pdbx_seq_one_letter_code
_entity_poly.pdbx_strand_id
1 'polypeptide(L)' 'MLELLPEKSLAIIAAAPVKMMTDVVPYTFRQDADYSYITGCQQPGGVAILGHDIGLCMFMPEAKPYVSLI' A
#
# COMPACT_ATOMS: atom_id res chain seq x y z
N MET A 1 11.53 -4.42 12.85
CA MET A 1 10.19 -3.78 12.89
C MET A 1 9.16 -4.66 13.56
N LEU A 2 8.99 -5.92 13.14
CA LEU A 2 8.11 -6.86 13.86
C LEU A 2 8.48 -6.98 15.35
N GLU A 3 9.76 -7.13 15.68
CA GLU A 3 10.25 -7.18 17.08
C GLU A 3 9.98 -5.91 17.92
N LEU A 4 9.61 -4.79 17.29
CA LEU A 4 9.27 -3.55 17.98
C LEU A 4 7.77 -3.42 18.26
N LEU A 5 6.92 -4.28 17.67
CA LEU A 5 5.49 -4.26 17.92
C LEU A 5 5.20 -4.85 19.31
N PRO A 6 4.28 -4.26 20.09
CA PRO A 6 3.83 -4.88 21.33
C PRO A 6 3.18 -6.25 21.10
N GLU A 7 3.16 -7.11 22.11
CA GLU A 7 2.41 -8.36 22.06
C GLU A 7 0.92 -8.09 21.78
N LYS A 8 0.29 -8.96 20.97
CA LYS A 8 -1.13 -8.86 20.57
C LYS A 8 -1.50 -7.54 19.85
N SER A 9 -0.53 -6.89 19.22
CA SER A 9 -0.75 -5.70 18.40
C SER A 9 -0.67 -6.00 16.90
N LEU A 10 -1.33 -5.15 16.11
CA LEU A 10 -1.31 -5.18 14.65
C LEU A 10 -0.93 -3.80 14.12
N ALA A 11 0.01 -3.75 13.18
CA ALA A 11 0.30 -2.55 12.40
C ALA A 11 -0.44 -2.62 11.06
N ILE A 12 -1.14 -1.55 10.73
CA ILE A 12 -1.86 -1.40 9.45
C ILE A 12 -1.22 -0.25 8.70
N ILE A 13 -0.74 -0.51 7.50
CA ILE A 13 0.00 0.44 6.67
C ILE A 13 -0.69 0.49 5.31
N ALA A 14 -1.21 1.66 4.94
CA ALA A 14 -1.90 1.85 3.68
C ALA A 14 -0.91 2.32 2.59
N ALA A 15 -1.15 1.90 1.36
CA ALA A 15 -0.49 2.48 0.20
C ALA A 15 -0.84 3.97 0.07
N ALA A 16 0.04 4.72 -0.59
CA ALA A 16 -0.22 6.12 -0.88
C ALA A 16 -1.50 6.27 -1.73
N PRO A 17 -2.30 7.31 -1.48
CA PRO A 17 -3.43 7.63 -2.34
C PRO A 17 -2.94 8.17 -3.69
N VAL A 18 -3.70 7.91 -4.76
CA VAL A 18 -3.49 8.59 -6.04
C VAL A 18 -3.91 10.04 -5.88
N LYS A 19 -2.98 10.97 -6.15
CA LYS A 19 -3.25 12.41 -6.12
C LYS A 19 -3.62 12.89 -7.51
N MET A 20 -4.69 13.67 -7.58
CA MET A 20 -5.18 14.27 -8.81
C MET A 20 -4.57 15.67 -8.98
N MET A 21 -4.04 15.95 -10.17
CA MET A 21 -3.55 17.27 -10.58
C MET A 21 -4.72 18.19 -10.94
N THR A 22 -5.69 17.64 -11.65
CA THR A 22 -7.01 18.22 -11.92
C THR A 22 -8.04 17.12 -11.73
N ASP A 23 -9.34 17.44 -11.75
CA ASP A 23 -10.41 16.45 -11.47
C ASP A 23 -10.35 15.16 -12.31
N VAL A 24 -9.65 15.18 -13.45
CA VAL A 24 -9.53 14.05 -14.38
C VAL A 24 -8.09 13.58 -14.66
N VAL A 25 -7.06 14.32 -14.22
CA VAL A 25 -5.65 13.98 -14.51
C VAL A 25 -4.92 13.60 -13.22
N PRO A 26 -4.39 12.37 -13.09
CA PRO A 26 -3.57 11.98 -11.94
C PRO A 26 -2.13 12.51 -12.07
N TYR A 27 -1.52 12.86 -10.93
CA TYR A 27 -0.06 12.97 -10.85
C TYR A 27 0.59 11.60 -11.00
N THR A 28 1.87 11.59 -11.41
CA THR A 28 2.70 10.38 -11.37
C THR A 28 2.64 9.78 -9.97
N PHE A 29 2.22 8.52 -9.90
CA PHE A 29 2.07 7.83 -8.64
C PHE A 29 3.42 7.69 -7.94
N ARG A 30 3.48 8.10 -6.67
CA ARG A 30 4.63 7.89 -5.80
C ARG A 30 4.13 7.20 -4.54
N GLN A 31 4.66 6.00 -4.31
CA GLN A 31 4.32 5.20 -3.15
C GLN A 31 4.81 5.85 -1.85
N ASP A 32 4.12 5.56 -0.76
CA ASP A 32 4.58 5.88 0.58
C ASP A 32 5.90 5.14 0.87
N ALA A 33 6.86 5.83 1.47
CA ALA A 33 8.20 5.29 1.66
C ALA A 33 8.20 4.09 2.61
N ASP A 34 7.42 4.15 3.69
CA ASP A 34 7.33 3.08 4.69
C ASP A 34 6.60 1.88 4.11
N TYR A 35 5.47 2.11 3.42
CA TYR A 35 4.76 1.05 2.72
C TYR A 35 5.63 0.36 1.67
N SER A 36 6.37 1.15 0.87
CA SER A 36 7.27 0.63 -0.17
C SER A 36 8.44 -0.14 0.43
N TYR A 37 9.00 0.31 1.56
CA TYR A 37 10.11 -0.36 2.22
C TYR A 37 9.71 -1.74 2.75
N ILE A 38 8.50 -1.84 3.29
CA ILE A 38 8.01 -3.07 3.92
C ILE A 38 7.49 -4.08 2.90
N THR A 39 6.76 -3.61 1.88
CA THR A 39 6.05 -4.50 0.95
C THR A 39 6.76 -4.66 -0.40
N GLY A 40 7.61 -3.70 -0.79
CA GLY A 40 8.14 -3.60 -2.16
C GLY A 40 7.10 -3.26 -3.24
N CYS A 41 5.82 -3.10 -2.89
CA CYS A 41 4.74 -2.93 -3.85
C CYS A 41 4.59 -1.47 -4.32
N GLN A 42 4.57 -1.27 -5.63
CA GLN A 42 4.32 0.03 -6.28
C GLN A 42 2.88 0.22 -6.76
N GLN A 43 2.00 -0.75 -6.51
CA GLN A 43 0.59 -0.63 -6.87
C GLN A 43 -0.16 0.23 -5.83
N PRO A 44 -0.98 1.22 -6.25
CA PRO A 44 -1.81 2.01 -5.35
C PRO A 44 -2.96 1.20 -4.77
N GLY A 45 -3.52 1.69 -3.66
CA GLY A 45 -4.76 1.18 -3.06
C GLY A 45 -4.61 -0.13 -2.27
N GLY A 46 -3.39 -0.60 -2.06
CA GLY A 46 -3.11 -1.74 -1.18
C GLY A 46 -3.09 -1.39 0.30
N VAL A 47 -3.27 -2.39 1.16
CA VAL A 47 -3.09 -2.29 2.61
C VAL A 47 -2.26 -3.48 3.10
N ALA A 48 -1.19 -3.20 3.84
CA ALA A 48 -0.36 -4.19 4.48
C ALA A 48 -0.70 -4.27 5.97
N ILE A 49 -0.86 -5.49 6.47
CA ILE A 49 -1.11 -5.79 7.87
C ILE A 49 0.06 -6.61 8.39
N LEU A 50 0.66 -6.17 9.49
CA LEU A 50 1.76 -6.84 10.16
C LEU A 50 1.37 -7.20 11.59
N GLY A 51 1.69 -8.41 12.00
CA GLY A 51 1.55 -8.86 13.38
C GLY A 51 2.45 -10.04 13.67
N HIS A 52 2.76 -10.26 14.95
CA HIS A 52 3.59 -11.38 15.39
C HIS A 52 3.01 -12.74 14.97
N ASP A 53 1.70 -12.90 15.10
CA ASP A 53 1.03 -14.19 14.86
C ASP A 53 0.67 -14.42 13.39
N ILE A 54 0.45 -13.33 12.63
CA ILE A 54 -0.02 -13.38 11.23
C ILE A 54 1.08 -13.12 10.20
N GLY A 55 2.26 -12.66 10.63
CA GLY A 55 3.34 -12.23 9.75
C GLY A 55 2.95 -11.00 8.93
N LEU A 56 3.14 -11.07 7.62
CA LEU A 56 2.74 -10.04 6.66
C LEU A 56 1.55 -10.54 5.82
N CYS A 57 0.43 -9.82 5.89
CA CYS A 57 -0.75 -10.04 5.05
C CYS A 57 -1.03 -8.78 4.22
N MET A 58 -1.38 -8.94 2.95
CA MET A 58 -1.63 -7.81 2.04
C MET A 58 -3.02 -7.92 1.41
N PHE A 59 -3.77 -6.82 1.48
CA PHE A 59 -5.01 -6.62 0.77
C PHE A 59 -4.74 -5.75 -0.43
N MET A 60 -4.75 -6.35 -1.61
CA MET A 60 -4.48 -5.65 -2.87
C MET A 60 -5.75 -5.52 -3.69
N PRO A 61 -5.97 -4.36 -4.34
CA PRO A 61 -7.05 -4.25 -5.31
C PRO A 61 -6.77 -5.20 -6.47
N GLU A 62 -7.84 -5.76 -7.01
CA GLU A 62 -7.78 -6.62 -8.19
C GLU A 62 -7.02 -5.90 -9.31
N ALA A 63 -6.17 -6.64 -10.02
CA ALA A 63 -5.47 -6.10 -11.17
C ALA A 63 -6.52 -5.67 -12.20
N LYS A 64 -6.74 -4.36 -12.33
CA LYS A 64 -7.58 -3.85 -13.42
C LYS A 64 -6.89 -4.25 -14.74
N PRO A 65 -7.55 -4.97 -15.65
CA PRO A 65 -7.04 -5.08 -17.00
C PRO A 65 -6.92 -3.65 -17.54
N TYR A 66 -5.71 -3.27 -17.94
CA TYR A 66 -5.34 -1.94 -18.41
C TYR A 66 -6.47 -1.26 -19.19
N VAL A 67 -6.98 -0.14 -18.70
CA VAL A 67 -7.57 0.87 -19.58
C VAL A 67 -6.43 1.81 -19.92
N SER A 68 -5.75 1.51 -21.02
CA SER A 68 -4.89 2.47 -21.72
C SER A 68 -5.75 3.63 -22.20
N LEU A 69 -5.85 4.65 -21.35
CA LEU A 69 -6.13 6.02 -21.75
C LEU A 69 -4.96 6.75 -21.08
N ILE A 70 -3.93 7.22 -21.78
CA ILE A 70 -3.89 8.04 -22.99
C ILE A 70 -2.58 7.72 -23.71
#